data_AF-A0A8K0QR66-F1
#
_entry.id   AF-A0A8K0QR66-F1
#
_cell.length_a   1.000
_cell.length_b   1.000
_cell.length_c   1.000
_cell.angle_alpha   90.00
_cell.angle_beta   90.00
_cell.angle_gamma   90.00
#
_symmetry.space_group_name_H-M   'P 1'
#
loop_
_entity.id
_entity.type
_entity.pdbx_description
1 polymer ?
#
loop_
_entity_poly.entity_id
_entity_poly.type
_entity_poly.pdbx_seq_one_letter_code
_entity_poly.pdbx_strand_id
1 'polypeptide(L)'
;MHASKLLFAITVLIASSIAAPAAEPMDNSLGSPVTPRSNLERRGYATVSMYSGDRCDGAVDTFDVSGPLGYRCVRVPSPKRSIRVSGGGCVVKSHSGIDCRGSEAGPAYGTCTGVLYGSISVNCP
;
A
#
# COMPACT_ATOMS: atom_id res chain seq x y z
N MET A 1 34.09 48.96 -5.74
CA MET A 1 33.37 50.24 -5.90
C MET A 1 33.25 50.53 -7.38
N HIS A 2 32.12 50.24 -8.02
CA HIS A 2 31.74 50.82 -9.33
C HIS A 2 30.22 50.67 -9.47
N ALA A 3 29.54 51.78 -9.28
CA ALA A 3 28.12 51.95 -9.55
C ALA A 3 27.90 52.11 -11.06
N SER A 4 26.84 51.52 -11.61
CA SER A 4 26.36 51.84 -12.96
C SER A 4 24.84 51.76 -13.01
N LYS A 5 24.28 52.96 -12.80
CA LYS A 5 23.12 53.60 -13.41
C LYS A 5 22.07 52.73 -14.12
N LEU A 6 20.87 52.82 -13.55
CA LEU A 6 19.53 52.70 -14.13
C LEU A 6 19.46 52.94 -15.65
N LEU A 7 18.80 52.03 -16.34
CA LEU A 7 17.93 52.34 -17.47
C LEU A 7 16.55 51.73 -17.21
N PHE A 8 15.56 52.60 -17.01
CA PHE A 8 14.14 52.26 -16.96
C PHE A 8 13.65 52.03 -18.40
N ALA A 9 13.17 50.82 -18.70
CA ALA A 9 12.37 50.55 -19.88
C ALA A 9 11.07 49.89 -19.40
N ILE A 10 10.01 50.71 -19.33
CA ILE A 10 8.65 50.25 -19.02
C ILE A 10 8.02 49.83 -20.35
N THR A 11 8.04 48.53 -20.64
CA THR A 11 7.34 47.96 -21.79
C THR A 11 5.93 47.55 -21.36
N VAL A 12 4.94 48.27 -21.86
CA VAL A 12 3.51 47.99 -21.66
C VAL A 12 3.13 46.76 -22.48
N LEU A 13 2.82 45.64 -21.81
CA LEU A 13 2.24 44.46 -22.44
C LEU A 13 0.70 44.57 -22.37
N ILE A 14 0.10 44.79 -23.54
CA ILE A 14 -1.35 44.87 -23.74
C ILE A 14 -1.88 43.43 -23.76
N ALA A 15 -2.59 43.02 -22.71
CA ALA A 15 -3.27 41.73 -22.67
C ALA A 15 -4.58 41.80 -23.46
N SER A 16 -4.63 41.16 -24.63
CA SER A 16 -5.87 40.97 -25.39
C SER A 16 -6.61 39.73 -24.88
N SER A 17 -7.64 39.93 -24.06
CA SER A 17 -8.50 38.85 -23.55
C SER A 17 -9.51 38.43 -24.62
N ILE A 18 -9.21 37.36 -25.37
CA ILE A 18 -10.22 36.65 -26.16
C ILE A 18 -11.03 35.74 -25.23
N ALA A 19 -12.29 36.10 -25.02
CA ALA A 19 -13.26 35.31 -24.27
C ALA A 19 -13.58 34.02 -25.05
N ALA A 20 -13.23 32.87 -24.47
CA ALA A 20 -13.66 31.56 -24.95
C ALA A 20 -15.13 31.33 -24.57
N PRO A 21 -15.94 30.69 -25.44
CA PRO A 21 -17.31 30.33 -25.09
C PRO A 21 -17.33 29.30 -23.96
N ALA A 22 -18.16 29.55 -22.95
CA ALA A 22 -18.45 28.63 -21.87
C ALA A 22 -19.11 27.37 -22.43
N ALA A 23 -18.36 26.28 -22.48
CA ALA A 23 -18.93 24.94 -22.61
C ALA A 23 -19.49 24.55 -21.24
N GLU A 24 -20.78 24.25 -21.20
CA GLU A 24 -21.50 23.82 -20.02
C GLU A 24 -20.96 22.45 -19.55
N PRO A 25 -20.69 22.25 -18.24
CA PRO A 25 -20.43 20.93 -17.72
C PRO A 25 -21.74 20.14 -17.70
N MET A 26 -21.88 19.21 -18.64
CA MET A 26 -22.84 18.11 -18.51
C MET A 26 -22.39 17.24 -17.34
N ASP A 27 -23.15 17.30 -16.26
CA ASP A 27 -23.13 16.35 -15.16
C ASP A 27 -23.40 14.94 -15.72
N ASN A 28 -22.43 14.04 -15.54
CA ASN A 28 -22.73 12.62 -15.61
C ASN A 28 -21.88 11.87 -14.57
N SER A 29 -22.55 11.57 -13.47
CA SER A 29 -22.21 10.69 -12.34
C SER A 29 -20.97 9.79 -12.46
N LEU A 30 -20.14 9.89 -11.40
CA LEU A 30 -19.45 8.81 -10.69
C LEU A 30 -18.72 7.76 -11.55
N GLY A 31 -17.46 8.05 -11.84
CA GLY A 31 -16.48 7.02 -12.16
C GLY A 31 -15.09 7.50 -11.76
N SER A 32 -14.62 7.10 -10.57
CA SER A 32 -13.20 7.21 -10.22
C SER A 32 -12.34 6.72 -11.38
N PRO A 33 -11.16 7.32 -11.66
CA PRO A 33 -10.26 6.80 -12.67
C PRO A 33 -9.93 5.34 -12.30
N VAL A 34 -10.46 4.40 -13.06
CA VAL A 34 -10.04 3.00 -12.99
C VAL A 34 -8.65 2.98 -13.62
N THR A 35 -7.63 3.32 -12.83
CA THR A 35 -6.28 2.83 -13.11
C THR A 35 -6.42 1.33 -13.31
N PRO A 36 -5.85 0.75 -14.39
CA PRO A 36 -5.83 -0.69 -14.52
C PRO A 36 -5.07 -1.23 -13.32
N ARG A 37 -5.79 -1.70 -12.30
CA ARG A 37 -5.23 -2.49 -11.20
C ARG A 37 -4.41 -3.58 -11.88
N SER A 38 -3.11 -3.57 -11.64
CA SER A 38 -2.18 -4.53 -12.22
C SER A 38 -2.79 -5.93 -12.06
N ASN A 39 -2.62 -6.83 -13.03
CA ASN A 39 -3.17 -8.19 -12.94
C ASN A 39 -2.83 -8.88 -11.59
N LEU A 40 -1.71 -8.48 -10.96
CA LEU A 40 -1.29 -8.88 -9.63
C LEU A 40 -2.19 -8.35 -8.49
N GLU A 41 -2.66 -7.10 -8.57
CA GLU A 41 -3.63 -6.53 -7.62
C GLU A 41 -5.00 -7.20 -7.74
N ARG A 42 -5.41 -7.57 -8.97
CA ARG A 42 -6.66 -8.31 -9.22
C ARG A 42 -6.61 -9.75 -8.69
N ARG A 43 -5.43 -10.37 -8.74
CA ARG A 43 -5.20 -11.76 -8.30
C ARG A 43 -4.75 -11.88 -6.84
N GLY A 44 -4.49 -10.75 -6.18
CA GLY A 44 -3.89 -10.71 -4.86
C GLY A 44 -2.41 -11.14 -4.86
N TYR A 45 -1.63 -10.42 -4.06
CA TYR A 45 -0.31 -10.87 -3.65
C TYR A 45 -0.01 -10.39 -2.23
N ALA A 46 0.70 -11.22 -1.47
CA ALA A 46 1.17 -10.87 -0.14
C ALA A 46 2.56 -11.48 0.07
N THR A 47 3.49 -10.65 0.53
CA THR A 47 4.76 -11.07 1.11
C THR A 47 4.62 -10.94 2.60
N VAL A 48 4.80 -12.05 3.30
CA VAL A 48 4.71 -12.11 4.77
C VAL A 48 6.10 -12.31 5.33
N SER A 49 6.60 -11.32 6.07
CA SER A 49 7.88 -11.37 6.76
C SER A 49 7.66 -11.52 8.26
N MET A 50 8.31 -12.51 8.85
CA MET A 50 8.17 -12.90 10.26
C MET A 50 9.51 -12.77 10.97
N TYR A 51 9.55 -12.00 12.05
CA TYR A 51 10.79 -11.60 12.69
C TYR A 51 10.93 -12.18 14.09
N SER A 52 12.16 -12.48 14.49
CA SER A 52 12.47 -12.91 15.85
C SER A 52 12.36 -11.78 16.89
N GLY A 53 12.58 -10.52 16.48
CA GLY A 53 12.45 -9.34 17.33
C GLY A 53 11.03 -8.77 17.36
N ASP A 54 10.76 -7.88 18.32
CA ASP A 54 9.44 -7.26 18.52
C ASP A 54 9.17 -6.08 17.56
N ARG A 55 10.20 -5.54 16.91
CA ARG A 55 10.14 -4.32 16.09
C ARG A 55 10.51 -4.60 14.63
N CYS A 56 10.20 -5.80 14.16
CA CYS A 56 10.52 -6.29 12.81
C CYS A 56 12.04 -6.26 12.54
N ASP A 57 12.78 -6.67 13.56
CA ASP A 57 14.23 -6.74 13.63
C ASP A 57 14.71 -8.18 13.89
N GLY A 58 16.00 -8.42 13.66
CA GLY A 58 16.61 -9.74 13.84
C GLY A 58 16.35 -10.70 12.68
N ALA A 59 16.31 -12.00 12.99
CA ALA A 59 16.20 -13.06 12.00
C ALA A 59 14.80 -13.08 11.36
N VAL A 60 14.77 -13.06 10.03
CA VAL A 60 13.56 -12.99 9.23
C VAL A 60 13.30 -14.31 8.49
N ASP A 61 12.07 -14.80 8.59
CA ASP A 61 11.52 -15.82 7.70
C ASP A 61 10.47 -15.17 6.82
N THR A 62 10.55 -15.40 5.51
CA THR A 62 9.62 -14.80 4.55
C THR A 62 8.96 -15.87 3.70
N PHE A 63 7.69 -15.69 3.38
CA PHE A 63 7.03 -16.43 2.32
C PHE A 63 6.15 -15.52 1.49
N ASP A 64 6.08 -15.83 0.20
CA ASP A 64 5.28 -15.12 -0.77
C ASP A 64 4.03 -15.91 -1.13
N VAL A 65 2.96 -15.17 -1.38
CA VAL A 65 1.65 -15.68 -1.79
C VAL A 65 1.24 -14.85 -3.00
N SER A 66 0.92 -15.51 -4.11
CA SER A 66 0.57 -14.84 -5.37
C SER A 66 -0.49 -15.64 -6.12
N GLY A 67 -1.51 -14.96 -6.64
CA GLY A 67 -2.54 -15.60 -7.45
C GLY A 67 -3.84 -15.92 -6.69
N PRO A 68 -4.86 -16.43 -7.41
CA PRO A 68 -6.09 -16.93 -6.79
C PRO A 68 -5.77 -18.20 -6.03
N LEU A 69 -5.40 -18.04 -4.76
CA LEU A 69 -5.04 -19.13 -3.85
C LEU A 69 -6.18 -19.47 -2.91
N GLY A 70 -7.24 -18.65 -2.87
CA GLY A 70 -8.26 -18.75 -1.83
C GLY A 70 -7.62 -18.72 -0.45
N TYR A 71 -8.13 -19.55 0.46
CA TYR A 71 -7.64 -19.64 1.83
C TYR A 71 -6.43 -20.58 1.95
N ARG A 72 -5.36 -20.09 2.58
CA ARG A 72 -4.18 -20.87 2.97
C ARG A 72 -3.84 -20.61 4.43
N CYS A 73 -3.57 -21.69 5.17
CA CYS A 73 -3.03 -21.63 6.52
C CYS A 73 -1.54 -22.00 6.51
N VAL A 74 -0.71 -21.21 7.18
CA VAL A 74 0.74 -21.40 7.28
C VAL A 74 1.11 -21.49 8.75
N ARG A 75 1.73 -22.60 9.15
CA ARG A 75 2.31 -22.73 10.49
C ARG A 75 3.57 -21.86 10.58
N VAL A 76 3.72 -21.15 11.69
CA VAL A 76 4.95 -20.39 11.96
C VAL A 76 6.04 -21.38 12.41
N PRO A 77 7.23 -21.38 11.79
CA PRO A 77 8.23 -22.43 12.01
C PRO A 77 8.93 -22.36 13.38
N SER A 78 8.97 -21.19 14.00
CA SER A 78 9.59 -20.93 15.31
C SER A 78 8.87 -19.78 16.02
N PRO A 79 9.09 -19.54 17.33
CA PRO A 79 8.50 -18.39 18.00
C PRO A 79 8.96 -17.08 17.34
N LYS A 80 8.05 -16.45 16.60
CA LYS A 80 8.22 -15.13 16.00
C LYS A 80 7.51 -14.09 16.87
N ARG A 81 8.09 -12.90 16.95
CA ARG A 81 7.66 -11.84 17.87
C ARG A 81 7.09 -10.62 17.16
N SER A 82 7.31 -10.52 15.85
CA SER A 82 6.61 -9.55 15.02
C SER A 82 6.44 -10.02 13.59
N ILE A 83 5.47 -9.39 12.91
CA ILE A 83 5.10 -9.67 11.53
C ILE A 83 5.00 -8.36 10.76
N ARG A 84 5.38 -8.40 9.49
CA ARG A 84 5.12 -7.35 8.52
C ARG A 84 4.54 -7.97 7.26
N VAL A 85 3.46 -7.39 6.76
CA VAL A 85 2.84 -7.82 5.51
C VAL A 85 2.93 -6.69 4.50
N SER A 86 3.45 -7.00 3.31
CA SER A 86 3.41 -6.11 2.16
C SER A 86 2.65 -6.77 1.01
N GLY A 87 2.08 -5.95 0.14
CA GLY A 87 1.31 -6.40 -1.02
C GLY A 87 -0.09 -5.83 -1.04
N GLY A 88 -0.96 -6.43 -1.83
CA GLY A 88 -2.31 -5.91 -2.05
C GLY A 88 -3.27 -7.00 -2.52
N GLY A 89 -4.55 -6.82 -2.21
CA GLY A 89 -5.64 -7.71 -2.63
C GLY A 89 -5.85 -8.94 -1.76
N CYS A 90 -4.84 -9.42 -1.01
CA CYS A 90 -5.04 -10.50 -0.04
C CYS A 90 -5.53 -9.97 1.33
N VAL A 91 -6.00 -10.87 2.20
CA VAL A 91 -6.26 -10.65 3.63
C VAL A 91 -5.35 -11.58 4.43
N VAL A 92 -4.46 -11.02 5.25
CA VAL A 92 -3.52 -11.78 6.09
C VAL A 92 -3.85 -11.56 7.56
N LYS A 93 -4.06 -12.64 8.32
CA LYS A 93 -4.31 -12.61 9.77
C LYS A 93 -3.37 -13.56 10.50
N SER A 94 -2.89 -13.16 11.68
CA SER A 94 -2.17 -14.03 12.60
C SER A 94 -3.14 -14.71 13.56
N HIS A 95 -2.82 -15.95 13.96
CA HIS A 95 -3.60 -16.76 14.89
C HIS A 95 -2.76 -17.17 16.09
N SER A 96 -3.32 -17.08 17.30
CA SER A 96 -2.62 -17.46 18.53
C SER A 96 -2.24 -18.94 18.57
N GLY A 97 -3.05 -19.80 17.94
CA GLY A 97 -2.83 -21.23 17.84
C GLY A 97 -2.19 -21.65 16.52
N ILE A 98 -1.95 -22.96 16.43
CA ILE A 98 -1.51 -23.64 15.21
C ILE A 98 -2.75 -23.96 14.35
N ASP A 99 -2.54 -24.22 13.05
CA ASP A 99 -3.58 -24.60 12.08
C ASP A 99 -4.72 -23.55 11.97
N CYS A 100 -4.38 -22.28 12.18
CA CYS A 100 -5.27 -21.12 12.09
C CYS A 100 -6.46 -21.21 13.05
N ARG A 101 -6.17 -21.67 14.28
CA ARG A 101 -7.11 -21.72 15.39
C ARG A 101 -6.79 -20.68 16.46
N GLY A 102 -7.78 -20.38 17.29
CA GLY A 102 -7.63 -19.50 18.45
C GLY A 102 -8.01 -18.06 18.14
N SER A 103 -7.40 -17.13 18.86
CA SER A 103 -7.65 -15.69 18.65
C SER A 103 -6.92 -15.21 17.40
N GLU A 104 -7.60 -14.37 16.61
CA GLU A 104 -7.03 -13.78 15.41
C GLU A 104 -6.72 -12.28 15.58
N ALA A 105 -5.69 -11.82 14.90
CA ALA A 105 -5.33 -10.40 14.83
C ALA A 105 -4.88 -10.04 13.40
N GLY A 106 -5.15 -8.80 13.00
CA GLY A 106 -4.76 -8.27 11.69
C GLY A 106 -5.88 -7.47 11.00
N PRO A 107 -5.62 -7.01 9.76
CA PRO A 107 -4.39 -7.28 9.00
C PRO A 107 -3.20 -6.39 9.40
N ALA A 108 -1.99 -6.96 9.38
CA ALA A 108 -0.74 -6.26 9.66
C ALA A 108 -0.10 -5.67 8.39
N TYR A 109 -0.89 -4.92 7.60
CA TYR A 109 -0.40 -4.32 6.35
C TYR A 109 0.48 -3.10 6.61
N GLY A 110 1.64 -3.06 5.97
CA GLY A 110 2.53 -1.89 5.89
C GLY A 110 3.33 -1.62 7.18
N THR A 111 2.69 -1.70 8.34
CA THR A 111 3.30 -1.47 9.65
C THR A 111 3.82 -2.75 10.28
N CYS A 112 4.91 -2.65 11.03
CA CYS A 112 5.35 -3.72 11.90
C CYS A 112 4.34 -3.96 13.02
N THR A 113 3.94 -5.21 13.25
CA THR A 113 3.05 -5.57 14.35
C THR A 113 3.76 -6.57 15.26
N GLY A 114 4.00 -6.18 16.52
CA GLY A 114 4.48 -7.08 17.56
C GLY A 114 3.36 -8.01 18.02
N VAL A 115 3.56 -9.31 17.86
CA VAL A 115 2.54 -10.33 18.18
C VAL A 115 3.22 -11.69 18.38
N LEU A 116 2.69 -12.48 19.32
CA LEU A 116 3.01 -13.89 19.48
C LEU A 116 1.90 -14.71 18.85
N TYR A 117 2.25 -15.59 17.90
CA TYR A 117 1.29 -16.32 17.07
C TYR A 117 1.87 -17.67 16.62
N GLY A 118 0.99 -18.66 16.44
CA GLY A 118 1.36 -20.01 16.01
C GLY A 118 1.13 -20.28 14.52
N SER A 119 0.27 -19.50 13.88
CA SER A 119 -0.03 -19.63 12.45
C SER A 119 -0.53 -18.34 11.82
N ILE A 120 -0.54 -18.30 10.49
CA ILE A 120 -1.00 -17.20 9.66
C ILE A 120 -2.01 -17.74 8.65
N SER A 121 -3.17 -17.11 8.55
CA SER A 121 -4.10 -17.34 7.45
C SER A 121 -3.93 -16.26 6.39
N VAL A 122 -3.85 -16.67 5.13
CA VAL A 122 -3.82 -15.79 3.97
C VAL A 122 -5.01 -16.14 3.08
N ASN A 123 -5.81 -15.15 2.73
CA ASN A 123 -6.93 -15.30 1.82
C ASN A 123 -6.77 -14.34 0.64
N CYS A 124 -6.55 -14.84 -0.57
CA CYS A 124 -6.40 -14.03 -1.78
C CYS A 124 -7.59 -14.28 -2.75
N PRO A 125 -8.05 -13.24 -3.47
CA PRO A 125 -9.19 -13.29 -4.39
C PRO A 125 -8.97 -14.15 -5.63
#